data_AF-G7Y818-F1
#
_entry.id   AF-G7Y818-F1
#
_cell.length_a   1.000
_cell.length_b   1.000
_cell.length_c   1.000
_cell.angle_alpha   90.00
_cell.angle_beta   90.00
_cell.angle_gamma   90.00
#
_symmetry.space_group_name_H-M   'P 1'
#
loop_
_entity.id
_entity.type
_entity.pdbx_description
1 polymer ?
#
loop_
_entity_poly.entity_id
_entity_poly.type
_entity_poly.pdbx_seq_one_letter_code
_entity_poly.pdbx_strand_id
1 'polypeptide(L)'
;MKGELQLAVGLDNGEMRISEIDFECRICTDAGVKVTIPRGVGLAETDLLLIMKTGDHSMCESSDAYASVCVSDEQTDRPILAEISVCSKILQYPNRRQKEIFLHEIAHTLGLTPHSYAFLRYRDGTPRTPRNKSTDVPALGRNGKGVFIPAITTGLEKEIVLQTASKSIQKTVFHFTLPTLLEVARRVFNASNLAAFPMEDLKIEGLEGSHFDGRTALSYEDNLLSMGKPMFNKTVIWEAKLEIFAFFYKEQ
;
A
#
# COMPACT_ATOMS: atom_id res chain seq x y z
N MET A 1 -32.03 12.28 3.05
CA MET A 1 -31.02 11.99 4.08
C MET A 1 -29.78 11.44 3.39
N LYS A 2 -28.82 12.31 3.08
CA LYS A 2 -27.47 11.92 2.68
C LYS A 2 -26.51 12.62 3.63
N GLY A 3 -26.42 12.11 4.85
CA GLY A 3 -25.36 12.53 5.79
C GLY A 3 -24.08 11.79 5.41
N GLU A 4 -22.99 12.53 5.20
CA GLU A 4 -21.66 11.96 5.00
C GLU A 4 -21.04 11.72 6.38
N LEU A 5 -20.75 10.46 6.71
CA LEU A 5 -20.12 10.09 7.98
C LEU A 5 -18.61 10.30 7.85
N GLN A 6 -18.07 11.33 8.49
CA GLN A 6 -16.62 11.49 8.64
C GLN A 6 -16.16 10.60 9.81
N LEU A 7 -15.59 9.44 9.49
CA LEU A 7 -15.06 8.49 10.47
C LEU A 7 -13.64 8.93 10.86
N ALA A 8 -13.46 9.47 12.06
CA ALA A 8 -12.15 9.81 12.58
C ALA A 8 -11.59 8.61 13.35
N VAL A 9 -10.82 7.71 12.74
CA VAL A 9 -10.27 6.51 13.43
C VAL A 9 -8.90 6.81 14.04
N GLY A 10 -8.53 6.15 15.15
CA GLY A 10 -7.20 6.17 15.77
C GLY A 10 -7.15 5.21 16.97
N LEU A 11 -5.97 4.72 17.38
CA LEU A 11 -5.85 3.67 18.40
C LEU A 11 -5.64 4.23 19.82
N ASP A 12 -6.20 3.55 20.83
CA ASP A 12 -5.84 3.72 22.25
C ASP A 12 -5.54 2.34 22.86
N ASN A 13 -4.33 2.14 23.38
CA ASN A 13 -3.87 0.87 23.98
C ASN A 13 -4.05 -0.39 23.10
N GLY A 14 -3.94 -0.26 21.78
CA GLY A 14 -4.10 -1.37 20.83
C GLY A 14 -5.56 -1.71 20.50
N GLU A 15 -6.54 -0.94 20.98
CA GLU A 15 -7.93 -1.02 20.53
C GLU A 15 -8.24 0.08 19.53
N MET A 16 -8.83 -0.30 18.39
CA MET A 16 -9.21 0.66 17.35
C MET A 16 -10.33 1.54 17.83
N ARG A 17 -10.01 2.79 18.14
CA ARG A 17 -10.97 3.81 18.55
C ARG A 17 -11.24 4.79 17.42
N ILE A 18 -12.23 5.64 17.65
CA ILE A 18 -12.57 6.71 16.71
C ILE A 18 -12.05 8.04 17.31
N SER A 19 -10.75 8.40 17.10
CA SER A 19 -10.14 9.77 17.12
C SER A 19 -8.60 9.69 16.93
N GLU A 20 -7.78 10.63 16.42
CA GLU A 20 -7.73 12.10 16.61
C GLU A 20 -6.61 12.71 15.72
N ILE A 21 -6.89 13.71 14.87
CA ILE A 21 -5.99 14.87 14.68
C ILE A 21 -6.92 16.07 14.57
N ASP A 22 -7.23 16.65 15.74
CA ASP A 22 -8.05 17.83 15.97
C ASP A 22 -9.49 17.77 15.42
N PHE A 23 -10.45 18.11 16.29
CA PHE A 23 -11.91 18.07 16.10
C PHE A 23 -12.62 16.72 16.32
N GLU A 24 -13.26 16.62 17.48
CA GLU A 24 -14.57 15.98 17.74
C GLU A 24 -15.24 15.23 16.57
N CYS A 25 -15.70 13.98 16.80
CA CYS A 25 -16.58 13.28 15.86
C CYS A 25 -17.83 14.11 15.59
N ARG A 26 -17.99 14.58 14.35
CA ARG A 26 -19.09 15.46 13.94
C ARG A 26 -19.96 14.78 12.91
N ILE A 27 -21.27 14.72 13.16
CA ILE A 27 -22.24 14.47 12.10
C ILE A 27 -22.60 15.81 11.47
N CYS A 28 -22.35 15.93 10.16
CA CYS A 28 -22.88 17.01 9.34
C CYS A 28 -24.25 16.60 8.81
N THR A 29 -25.30 17.30 9.26
CA THR A 29 -26.66 17.11 8.75
C THR A 29 -26.95 18.07 7.60
N ASP A 30 -27.96 17.77 6.76
CA ASP A 30 -28.42 18.65 5.67
C ASP A 30 -28.80 20.07 6.16
N ALA A 31 -29.06 20.23 7.47
CA ALA A 31 -29.37 21.49 8.13
C ALA A 31 -28.13 22.27 8.66
N GLY A 32 -26.92 21.79 8.39
CA GLY A 32 -25.67 22.43 8.87
C GLY A 32 -25.40 22.26 10.38
N VAL A 33 -26.23 21.49 11.09
CA VAL A 33 -26.02 21.18 12.51
C VAL A 33 -24.83 20.22 12.61
N LYS A 34 -23.77 20.67 13.29
CA LYS A 34 -22.63 19.87 13.73
C LYS A 34 -22.96 19.30 15.10
N VAL A 35 -23.21 18.00 15.18
CA VAL A 35 -23.39 17.31 16.47
C VAL A 35 -22.08 16.64 16.85
N THR A 36 -21.51 17.04 17.98
CA THR A 36 -20.36 16.35 18.58
C THR A 36 -20.84 15.06 19.25
N ILE A 37 -20.27 13.94 18.83
CA ILE A 37 -20.56 12.63 19.40
C ILE A 37 -19.43 12.25 20.35
N PRO A 38 -19.74 11.75 21.56
CA PRO A 38 -18.71 11.22 22.45
C PRO A 38 -17.95 10.08 21.77
N ARG A 39 -16.66 9.95 22.10
CA ARG A 39 -15.83 8.84 21.61
C ARG A 39 -16.52 7.50 21.88
N GLY A 40 -16.61 6.67 20.83
CA GLY A 40 -17.07 5.30 20.97
C GLY A 40 -16.04 4.43 21.70
N VAL A 41 -16.48 3.28 22.19
CA VAL A 41 -15.61 2.27 22.84
C VAL A 41 -14.53 1.71 21.91
N GLY A 42 -14.72 1.84 20.59
CA GLY A 42 -13.86 1.25 19.58
C GLY A 42 -14.27 -0.18 19.20
N LEU A 43 -13.46 -0.82 18.37
CA LEU A 43 -13.59 -2.22 17.97
C LEU A 43 -12.56 -3.04 18.75
N ALA A 44 -13.05 -3.99 19.56
CA ALA A 44 -12.19 -4.94 20.27
C ALA A 44 -11.58 -5.96 19.28
N GLU A 45 -10.38 -6.44 19.60
CA GLU A 45 -9.70 -7.52 18.85
C GLU A 45 -9.62 -7.27 17.33
N THR A 46 -9.38 -6.02 16.93
CA THR A 46 -9.37 -5.60 15.52
C THR A 46 -8.09 -4.86 15.16
N ASP A 47 -7.30 -5.43 14.26
CA ASP A 47 -6.03 -4.83 13.79
C ASP A 47 -6.24 -3.86 12.61
N LEU A 48 -7.24 -4.10 11.77
CA LEU A 48 -7.55 -3.30 10.57
C LEU A 48 -9.05 -3.27 10.31
N LEU A 49 -9.63 -2.08 10.16
CA LEU A 49 -10.98 -1.86 9.68
C LEU A 49 -10.90 -1.54 8.19
N LEU A 50 -11.50 -2.41 7.40
CA LEU A 50 -11.56 -2.29 5.95
C LEU A 50 -12.97 -1.89 5.51
N ILE A 51 -13.12 -0.66 5.02
CA ILE A 51 -14.39 -0.16 4.50
C ILE A 51 -14.43 -0.41 2.99
N MET A 52 -15.41 -1.17 2.53
CA MET A 52 -15.62 -1.41 1.10
C MET A 52 -16.82 -0.60 0.60
N LYS A 53 -16.61 0.17 -0.48
CA LYS A 53 -17.65 1.00 -1.11
C LYS A 53 -17.69 0.80 -2.63
N THR A 54 -18.79 1.19 -3.25
CA THR A 54 -18.89 1.27 -4.71
C THR A 54 -18.07 2.45 -5.21
N GLY A 55 -17.22 2.21 -6.22
CA GLY A 55 -16.46 3.27 -6.88
C GLY A 55 -17.34 4.21 -7.71
N ASP A 56 -16.91 5.46 -7.84
CA ASP A 56 -17.58 6.45 -8.68
C ASP A 56 -17.23 6.31 -10.17
N HIS A 57 -17.88 7.12 -11.02
CA HIS A 57 -17.68 7.06 -12.47
C HIS A 57 -16.24 7.39 -12.88
N SER A 58 -15.64 8.45 -12.32
CA SER A 58 -14.28 8.88 -12.65
C SER A 58 -13.23 7.83 -12.30
N MET A 59 -13.35 7.19 -11.14
CA MET A 59 -12.47 6.09 -10.75
C MET A 59 -12.64 4.91 -11.70
N CYS A 60 -13.88 4.57 -12.06
CA CYS A 60 -14.19 3.41 -12.92
C CYS A 60 -13.82 3.57 -14.40
N GLU A 61 -13.50 4.79 -14.84
CA GLU A 61 -12.92 5.05 -16.15
C GLU A 61 -11.44 4.62 -16.23
N SER A 62 -10.71 4.72 -15.12
CA SER A 62 -9.25 4.51 -15.08
C SER A 62 -8.83 3.22 -14.37
N SER A 63 -9.63 2.72 -13.43
CA SER A 63 -9.35 1.49 -12.68
C SER A 63 -10.57 0.61 -12.48
N ASP A 64 -10.34 -0.66 -12.12
CA ASP A 64 -11.38 -1.60 -11.72
C ASP A 64 -11.71 -1.52 -10.21
N ALA A 65 -10.73 -1.12 -9.41
CA ALA A 65 -10.84 -0.85 -7.99
C ALA A 65 -9.73 0.14 -7.54
N TYR A 66 -9.86 0.68 -6.33
CA TYR A 66 -8.87 1.56 -5.75
C TYR A 66 -8.87 1.42 -4.23
N ALA A 67 -7.68 1.32 -3.64
CA ALA A 67 -7.51 1.25 -2.20
C ALA A 67 -6.61 2.36 -1.66
N SER A 68 -6.90 2.77 -0.43
CA SER A 68 -6.07 3.72 0.30
C SER A 68 -6.07 3.41 1.79
N VAL A 69 -4.95 3.72 2.44
CA VAL A 69 -4.86 3.79 3.90
C VAL A 69 -5.45 5.13 4.33
N CYS A 70 -6.45 5.09 5.19
CA CYS A 70 -7.09 6.29 5.73
C CYS A 70 -6.40 6.76 7.01
N VAL A 71 -6.09 5.81 7.91
CA VAL A 71 -5.47 6.08 9.21
C VAL A 71 -4.43 5.02 9.51
N SER A 72 -3.30 5.47 10.06
CA SER A 72 -2.27 4.60 10.66
C SER A 72 -2.17 4.87 12.16
N ASP A 73 -1.75 3.86 12.91
CA ASP A 73 -1.44 3.98 14.32
C ASP A 73 -0.33 5.01 14.57
N GLU A 74 -0.48 5.86 15.58
CA GLU A 74 0.56 6.86 15.90
C GLU A 74 1.81 6.22 16.50
N GLN A 75 1.69 5.08 17.19
CA GLN A 75 2.81 4.45 17.89
C GLN A 75 3.56 3.45 17.03
N THR A 76 2.85 2.71 16.18
CA THR A 76 3.39 1.62 15.36
C THR A 76 3.42 1.94 13.87
N ASP A 77 2.81 3.03 13.42
CA ASP A 77 2.64 3.38 12.00
C ASP A 77 1.90 2.32 11.15
N ARG A 78 1.27 1.33 11.78
CA ARG A 78 0.47 0.30 11.09
C ARG A 78 -0.83 0.90 10.57
N PRO A 79 -1.24 0.66 9.31
CA PRO A 79 -2.58 0.96 8.83
C PRO A 79 -3.65 0.27 9.69
N ILE A 80 -4.61 1.05 10.15
CA ILE A 80 -5.69 0.61 11.06
C ILE A 80 -7.07 0.92 10.49
N LEU A 81 -7.16 1.91 9.60
CA LEU A 81 -8.35 2.15 8.78
C LEU A 81 -7.91 2.24 7.34
N ALA A 82 -8.60 1.52 6.47
CA ALA A 82 -8.41 1.62 5.04
C ALA A 82 -9.74 1.46 4.32
N GLU A 83 -9.77 1.93 3.07
CA GLU A 83 -10.92 1.77 2.20
C GLU A 83 -10.56 1.09 0.89
N ILE A 84 -11.54 0.36 0.33
CA ILE A 84 -11.50 -0.16 -1.04
C ILE A 84 -12.76 0.30 -1.76
N SER A 85 -12.57 1.01 -2.87
CA SER A 85 -13.61 1.38 -3.81
C SER A 85 -13.62 0.40 -4.98
N VAL A 86 -14.77 -0.20 -5.28
CA VAL A 86 -14.88 -1.25 -6.32
C VAL A 86 -15.93 -0.88 -7.36
N CYS A 87 -15.59 -0.98 -8.64
CA CYS A 87 -16.56 -0.76 -9.71
C CYS A 87 -17.62 -1.86 -9.74
N SER A 88 -18.89 -1.50 -9.95
CA SER A 88 -20.01 -2.45 -9.98
C SER A 88 -19.84 -3.59 -10.99
N LYS A 89 -19.11 -3.35 -12.09
CA LYS A 89 -18.77 -4.39 -13.10
C LYS A 89 -17.96 -5.55 -12.51
N ILE A 90 -17.18 -5.30 -11.46
CA ILE A 90 -16.36 -6.30 -10.77
C ILE A 90 -17.20 -7.13 -9.79
N LEU A 91 -18.30 -6.59 -9.27
CA LEU A 91 -19.14 -7.23 -8.24
C LEU A 91 -20.13 -8.28 -8.78
N GLN A 92 -20.25 -8.44 -10.11
CA GLN A 92 -21.33 -9.24 -10.71
C GLN A 92 -21.23 -10.75 -10.41
N TYR A 93 -20.02 -11.34 -10.52
CA TYR A 93 -19.81 -12.77 -10.23
C TYR A 93 -18.38 -13.05 -9.76
N PRO A 94 -18.19 -13.89 -8.73
CA PRO A 94 -16.86 -14.24 -8.26
C PRO A 94 -16.11 -15.04 -9.33
N ASN A 95 -15.00 -14.48 -9.77
CA ASN A 95 -14.12 -15.10 -10.73
C ASN A 95 -12.66 -14.87 -10.29
N ARG A 96 -11.73 -15.55 -10.96
CA ARG A 96 -10.31 -15.44 -10.64
C ARG A 96 -9.80 -14.00 -10.65
N ARG A 97 -10.19 -13.22 -11.66
CA ARG A 97 -9.80 -11.81 -11.80
C ARG A 97 -10.35 -10.96 -10.66
N GLN A 98 -11.59 -11.20 -10.22
CA GLN A 98 -12.17 -10.50 -9.08
C GLN A 98 -11.32 -10.72 -7.81
N LYS A 99 -10.94 -11.98 -7.52
CA LYS A 99 -10.08 -12.31 -6.37
C LYS A 99 -8.72 -11.64 -6.46
N GLU A 100 -8.11 -11.63 -7.65
CA GLU A 100 -6.80 -11.01 -7.88
C GLU A 100 -6.86 -9.48 -7.67
N ILE A 101 -7.91 -8.81 -8.14
CA ILE A 101 -8.15 -7.39 -7.89
C ILE A 101 -8.31 -7.14 -6.38
N PHE A 102 -9.13 -7.92 -5.68
CA PHE A 102 -9.30 -7.71 -4.23
C PHE A 102 -8.01 -7.92 -3.45
N LEU A 103 -7.23 -8.96 -3.76
CA LEU A 103 -5.95 -9.18 -3.10
C LEU A 103 -4.94 -8.06 -3.41
N HIS A 104 -4.95 -7.53 -4.63
CA HIS A 104 -4.16 -6.37 -5.02
C HIS A 104 -4.51 -5.15 -4.16
N GLU A 105 -5.80 -4.81 -4.08
CA GLU A 105 -6.27 -3.68 -3.31
C GLU A 105 -6.01 -3.84 -1.80
N ILE A 106 -6.21 -5.04 -1.24
CA ILE A 106 -5.89 -5.33 0.17
C ILE A 106 -4.37 -5.17 0.42
N ALA A 107 -3.50 -5.43 -0.55
CA ALA A 107 -2.07 -5.16 -0.38
C ALA A 107 -1.80 -3.66 -0.18
N HIS A 108 -2.49 -2.79 -0.92
CA HIS A 108 -2.39 -1.34 -0.74
C HIS A 108 -2.96 -0.86 0.61
N THR A 109 -4.04 -1.47 1.10
CA THR A 109 -4.57 -1.17 2.45
C THR A 109 -3.61 -1.56 3.57
N LEU A 110 -2.70 -2.49 3.29
CA LEU A 110 -1.59 -2.87 4.15
C LEU A 110 -0.31 -2.10 3.82
N GLY A 111 -0.41 -0.85 3.39
CA GLY A 111 0.75 0.05 3.31
C GLY A 111 1.73 -0.26 2.18
N LEU A 112 1.32 -1.00 1.15
CA LEU A 112 2.10 -1.12 -0.09
C LEU A 112 1.95 0.15 -0.95
N THR A 113 2.45 1.26 -0.43
CA THR A 113 2.41 2.58 -1.05
C THR A 113 3.68 3.35 -0.68
N PRO A 114 4.23 4.20 -1.59
CA PRO A 114 5.42 5.00 -1.32
C PRO A 114 5.36 5.79 0.00
N HIS A 115 4.16 6.21 0.41
CA HIS A 115 3.93 6.98 1.61
C HIS A 115 4.23 6.19 2.91
N SER A 116 4.17 4.86 2.86
CA SER A 116 4.36 4.00 4.03
C SER A 116 5.78 3.47 4.17
N TYR A 117 6.60 3.44 3.11
CA TYR A 117 7.89 2.75 3.14
C TYR A 117 8.87 3.32 4.16
N ALA A 118 8.88 4.64 4.35
CA ALA A 118 9.73 5.27 5.36
C ALA A 118 9.29 4.95 6.80
N PHE A 119 8.06 4.49 6.97
CA PHE A 119 7.47 4.19 8.27
C PHE A 119 7.56 2.72 8.68
N LEU A 120 7.98 1.84 7.76
CA LEU A 120 8.15 0.41 8.05
C LEU A 120 9.05 0.16 9.27
N ARG A 121 8.77 -0.93 9.97
CA ARG A 121 9.42 -1.30 11.23
C ARG A 121 10.11 -2.66 11.10
N TYR A 122 11.04 -2.92 12.01
CA TYR A 122 11.55 -4.27 12.20
C TYR A 122 10.52 -5.08 12.98
N ARG A 123 10.67 -6.41 12.99
CA ARG A 123 9.76 -7.32 13.71
C ARG A 123 9.69 -7.07 15.23
N ASP A 124 10.70 -6.42 15.80
CA ASP A 124 10.72 -6.01 17.20
C ASP A 124 9.97 -4.69 17.46
N GLY A 125 9.34 -4.11 16.42
CA GLY A 125 8.61 -2.86 16.47
C GLY A 125 9.50 -1.62 16.35
N THR A 126 10.82 -1.76 16.20
CA THR A 126 11.70 -0.59 16.04
C THR A 126 11.62 0.02 14.64
N PRO A 127 11.65 1.36 14.48
CA PRO A 127 11.62 1.98 13.15
C PRO A 127 12.81 1.57 12.27
N ARG A 128 12.54 1.20 11.00
CA ARG A 128 13.61 0.94 10.02
C ARG A 128 14.30 2.22 9.58
N THR A 129 13.51 3.29 9.43
CA THR A 129 14.02 4.63 9.14
C THR A 129 14.22 5.39 10.45
N PRO A 130 15.39 6.03 10.67
CA PRO A 130 15.62 6.86 11.84
C PRO A 130 14.52 7.92 12.01
N ARG A 131 14.06 8.13 13.24
CA ARG A 131 13.01 9.10 13.57
C ARG A 131 13.59 10.40 14.12
N ASN A 132 12.89 11.49 13.85
CA ASN A 132 13.17 12.78 14.46
C ASN A 132 12.75 12.71 15.94
N LYS A 133 13.66 13.03 16.86
CA LYS A 133 13.43 12.90 18.31
C LYS A 133 12.28 13.75 18.85
N SER A 134 11.92 14.84 18.16
CA SER A 134 10.89 15.76 18.61
C SER A 134 9.52 15.48 18.02
N THR A 135 9.46 14.92 16.80
CA THR A 135 8.20 14.73 16.05
C THR A 135 7.85 13.27 15.77
N ASP A 136 8.77 12.34 16.04
CA ASP A 136 8.68 10.91 15.78
C ASP A 136 8.40 10.50 14.31
N VAL A 137 8.55 11.44 13.37
CA VAL A 137 8.45 11.18 11.93
C VAL A 137 9.81 10.80 11.31
N PRO A 138 9.86 10.15 10.13
CA PRO A 138 11.11 9.80 9.44
C PRO A 138 12.04 11.01 9.24
N ALA A 139 13.30 10.85 9.65
CA ALA A 139 14.29 11.93 9.74
C ALA A 139 15.10 12.15 8.45
N LEU A 140 14.98 11.29 7.44
CA LEU A 140 15.74 11.39 6.19
C LEU A 140 15.16 12.41 5.19
N GLY A 141 14.16 13.17 5.61
CA GLY A 141 13.51 14.18 4.78
C GLY A 141 12.48 13.58 3.82
N ARG A 142 12.11 14.37 2.82
CA ARG A 142 11.11 14.05 1.80
C ARG A 142 11.69 14.25 0.41
N ASN A 143 11.26 13.45 -0.56
CA ASN A 143 11.64 13.61 -1.96
C ASN A 143 10.87 14.77 -2.62
N GLY A 144 11.13 15.02 -3.91
CA GLY A 144 10.47 16.11 -4.66
C GLY A 144 8.95 15.99 -4.78
N LYS A 145 8.35 14.86 -4.40
CA LYS A 145 6.90 14.62 -4.35
C LYS A 145 6.31 14.77 -2.94
N GLY A 146 7.12 15.17 -1.95
CA GLY A 146 6.68 15.28 -0.56
C GLY A 146 6.57 13.93 0.18
N VAL A 147 7.04 12.83 -0.41
CA VAL A 147 7.03 11.49 0.19
C VAL A 147 8.29 11.32 1.05
N PHE A 148 8.14 10.78 2.27
CA PHE A 148 9.28 10.54 3.16
C PHE A 148 10.28 9.54 2.56
N ILE A 149 11.56 9.83 2.72
CA ILE A 149 12.64 8.99 2.19
C ILE A 149 12.88 7.82 3.16
N PRO A 150 12.76 6.55 2.71
CA PRO A 150 13.04 5.40 3.56
C PRO A 150 14.55 5.19 3.76
N ALA A 151 14.92 4.50 4.83
CA ALA A 151 16.31 4.03 4.99
C ALA A 151 16.70 3.05 3.86
N ILE A 152 18.00 3.01 3.54
CA ILE A 152 18.57 2.09 2.54
C ILE A 152 18.34 0.60 2.86
N THR A 153 18.04 0.27 4.12
CA THR A 153 17.66 -1.08 4.58
C THR A 153 16.21 -1.45 4.23
N THR A 154 15.40 -0.46 3.84
CA THR A 154 14.06 -0.66 3.28
C THR A 154 14.09 -0.56 1.76
N GLY A 155 14.70 0.49 1.21
CA GLY A 155 14.84 0.65 -0.23
C GLY A 155 15.66 1.87 -0.61
N LEU A 156 16.02 1.96 -1.88
CA LEU A 156 16.80 3.05 -2.44
C LEU A 156 16.38 3.37 -3.86
N GLU A 157 16.60 4.62 -4.27
CA GLU A 157 16.61 4.99 -5.67
C GLU A 157 17.95 4.60 -6.31
N LYS A 158 17.88 3.95 -7.47
CA LYS A 158 19.05 3.53 -8.23
C LYS A 158 18.91 3.94 -9.69
N GLU A 159 19.96 4.51 -10.26
CA GLU A 159 20.03 4.77 -11.69
C GLU A 159 20.23 3.45 -12.45
N ILE A 160 19.38 3.22 -13.45
CA ILE A 160 19.41 2.07 -14.34
C ILE A 160 19.42 2.54 -15.79
N VAL A 161 20.00 1.71 -16.66
CA VAL A 161 19.93 1.91 -18.11
C VAL A 161 18.96 0.88 -18.68
N LEU A 162 17.82 1.36 -19.17
CA LEU A 162 16.85 0.55 -19.88
C LEU A 162 17.22 0.48 -21.36
N GLN A 163 17.36 -0.73 -21.88
CA GLN A 163 17.53 -0.97 -23.31
C GLN A 163 16.17 -1.14 -23.96
N THR A 164 15.82 -0.26 -24.90
CA THR A 164 14.66 -0.45 -25.77
C THR A 164 15.12 -0.90 -27.16
N ALA A 165 14.18 -1.30 -28.01
CA ALA A 165 14.47 -1.69 -29.39
C ALA A 165 15.16 -0.57 -30.20
N SER A 166 15.09 0.69 -29.77
CA SER A 166 15.61 1.84 -30.51
C SER A 166 16.61 2.72 -29.75
N LYS A 167 16.68 2.63 -28.41
CA LYS A 167 17.60 3.46 -27.62
C LYS A 167 17.86 2.92 -26.22
N SER A 168 18.98 3.34 -25.65
CA SER A 168 19.23 3.25 -24.21
C SER A 168 18.63 4.47 -23.50
N ILE A 169 17.90 4.25 -22.41
CA ILE A 169 17.27 5.30 -21.60
C ILE A 169 17.81 5.18 -20.18
N GLN A 170 18.47 6.21 -19.68
CA GLN A 170 18.81 6.32 -18.27
C GLN A 170 17.58 6.74 -17.46
N LYS A 171 17.34 6.05 -16.35
CA LYS A 171 16.25 6.34 -15.42
C LYS A 171 16.64 6.04 -13.98
N THR A 172 16.07 6.78 -13.06
CA THR A 172 16.13 6.47 -11.63
C THR A 172 14.88 5.70 -11.22
N VAL A 173 15.07 4.52 -10.61
CA VAL A 173 13.99 3.62 -10.19
C VAL A 173 14.17 3.28 -8.72
N PHE A 174 13.08 3.31 -7.96
CA PHE A 174 13.08 2.86 -6.57
C PHE A 174 13.13 1.34 -6.51
N HIS A 175 13.98 0.79 -5.66
CA HIS A 175 14.11 -0.64 -5.43
C HIS A 175 13.97 -0.94 -3.94
N PHE A 176 13.24 -2.00 -3.63
CA PHE A 176 13.22 -2.56 -2.28
C PHE A 176 14.50 -3.33 -1.97
N THR A 177 14.98 -3.19 -0.75
CA THR A 177 16.08 -3.96 -0.16
C THR A 177 15.64 -4.77 1.05
N LEU A 178 14.32 -4.84 1.30
CA LEU A 178 13.72 -5.61 2.38
C LEU A 178 14.15 -7.08 2.32
N PRO A 179 14.77 -7.63 3.39
CA PRO A 179 15.32 -8.99 3.36
C PRO A 179 14.30 -10.07 2.98
N THR A 180 13.09 -9.98 3.53
CA THR A 180 11.98 -10.92 3.26
C THR A 180 11.51 -10.85 1.81
N LEU A 181 11.38 -9.66 1.25
CA LEU A 181 11.04 -9.48 -0.15
C LEU A 181 12.14 -10.06 -1.06
N LEU A 182 13.41 -9.82 -0.74
CA LEU A 182 14.53 -10.36 -1.50
C LEU A 182 14.63 -11.87 -1.41
N GLU A 183 14.32 -12.47 -0.25
CA GLU A 183 14.27 -13.92 -0.09
C GLU A 183 13.27 -14.56 -1.06
N VAL A 184 12.04 -14.04 -1.09
CA VAL A 184 11.00 -14.52 -2.00
C VAL A 184 11.40 -14.28 -3.45
N ALA A 185 11.88 -13.08 -3.79
CA ALA A 185 12.29 -12.76 -5.16
C ALA A 185 13.45 -13.62 -5.65
N ARG A 186 14.47 -13.88 -4.82
CA ARG A 186 15.59 -14.78 -5.16
C ARG A 186 15.10 -16.18 -5.49
N ARG A 187 14.13 -16.69 -4.73
CA ARG A 187 13.54 -18.02 -4.92
C ARG A 187 12.71 -18.08 -6.21
N VAL A 188 11.79 -17.13 -6.38
CA VAL A 188 10.84 -17.11 -7.50
C VAL A 188 11.54 -16.86 -8.84
N PHE A 189 12.50 -15.94 -8.87
CA PHE A 189 13.23 -15.58 -10.09
C PHE A 189 14.53 -16.39 -10.29
N ASN A 190 14.81 -17.36 -9.42
CA ASN A 190 16.06 -18.14 -9.42
C ASN A 190 17.31 -17.24 -9.50
N ALA A 191 17.31 -16.16 -8.73
CA ALA A 191 18.30 -15.09 -8.79
C ALA A 191 19.00 -14.94 -7.45
N SER A 192 19.81 -15.92 -7.04
CA SER A 192 20.43 -16.01 -5.70
C SER A 192 21.18 -14.75 -5.24
N ASN A 193 21.77 -14.00 -6.16
CA ASN A 193 22.54 -12.78 -5.89
C ASN A 193 21.72 -11.49 -5.99
N LEU A 194 20.39 -11.57 -6.10
CA LEU A 194 19.52 -10.38 -6.19
C LEU A 194 19.65 -9.53 -4.91
N ALA A 195 20.13 -8.30 -5.05
CA ALA A 195 20.39 -7.39 -3.93
C ALA A 195 19.30 -6.33 -3.72
N ALA A 196 18.46 -6.10 -4.72
CA ALA A 196 17.36 -5.15 -4.67
C ALA A 196 16.28 -5.56 -5.69
N PHE A 197 15.00 -5.26 -5.43
CA PHE A 197 13.89 -5.59 -6.33
C PHE A 197 13.18 -4.33 -6.83
N PRO A 198 13.05 -4.13 -8.15
CA PRO A 198 12.57 -2.87 -8.72
C PRO A 198 11.06 -2.66 -8.55
N MET A 199 10.69 -1.43 -8.23
CA MET A 199 9.32 -0.94 -8.29
C MET A 199 9.03 -0.29 -9.65
N GLU A 200 7.74 -0.16 -9.97
CA GLU A 200 7.26 0.44 -11.20
C GLU A 200 7.72 1.90 -11.33
N ASP A 201 8.21 2.24 -12.52
CA ASP A 201 8.81 3.54 -12.86
C ASP A 201 7.99 4.32 -13.90
N LEU A 202 6.90 3.74 -14.39
CA LEU A 202 5.92 4.44 -15.21
C LEU A 202 5.35 5.63 -14.44
N LYS A 203 5.53 6.83 -15.00
CA LYS A 203 5.08 8.12 -14.44
C LYS A 203 3.56 8.30 -14.60
N ILE A 204 2.80 7.33 -14.11
CA ILE A 204 1.35 7.32 -14.03
C ILE A 204 1.01 7.50 -12.56
N GLU A 205 0.10 8.43 -12.27
CA GLU A 205 -0.37 8.69 -10.90
C GLU A 205 -0.93 7.41 -10.28
N GLY A 206 -0.57 7.13 -9.02
CA GLY A 206 -0.95 5.90 -8.31
C GLY A 206 -0.16 4.65 -8.71
N LEU A 207 0.54 4.65 -9.83
CA LEU A 207 1.28 3.49 -10.32
C LEU A 207 2.73 3.46 -9.81
N GLU A 208 3.45 4.56 -10.01
CA GLU A 208 4.89 4.68 -9.72
C GLU A 208 5.21 4.41 -8.24
N GLY A 209 6.08 3.43 -7.98
CA GLY A 209 6.51 3.10 -6.63
C GLY A 209 5.48 2.40 -5.76
N SER A 210 4.21 2.30 -6.17
CA SER A 210 3.16 1.53 -5.48
C SER A 210 3.07 0.09 -5.99
N HIS A 211 3.64 -0.17 -7.17
CA HIS A 211 3.56 -1.45 -7.86
C HIS A 211 4.96 -2.02 -8.12
N PHE A 212 5.08 -3.33 -8.25
CA PHE A 212 6.32 -3.96 -8.71
C PHE A 212 6.53 -3.69 -10.21
N ASP A 213 7.77 -3.48 -10.63
CA ASP A 213 8.11 -3.17 -12.03
C ASP A 213 7.54 -4.23 -12.96
N GLY A 214 6.59 -3.82 -13.81
CA GLY A 214 5.96 -4.64 -14.81
C GLY A 214 6.97 -5.44 -15.63
N ARG A 215 8.12 -4.92 -16.04
CA ARG A 215 9.06 -5.66 -16.92
C ARG A 215 9.76 -6.80 -16.20
N THR A 216 10.14 -6.58 -14.95
CA THR A 216 10.72 -7.62 -14.09
C THR A 216 9.62 -8.63 -13.71
N ALA A 217 8.42 -8.11 -13.49
CA ALA A 217 7.20 -8.81 -13.11
C ALA A 217 6.44 -9.51 -14.26
N LEU A 218 6.70 -9.18 -15.53
CA LEU A 218 6.07 -9.69 -16.76
C LEU A 218 6.98 -10.68 -17.47
N SER A 219 8.19 -10.92 -16.96
CA SER A 219 8.99 -12.08 -17.34
C SER A 219 8.35 -13.40 -16.89
N TYR A 220 7.37 -13.31 -16.00
CA TYR A 220 6.47 -14.38 -15.57
C TYR A 220 5.05 -13.79 -15.54
N GLU A 221 4.03 -14.55 -15.95
CA GLU A 221 2.66 -14.07 -15.79
C GLU A 221 2.30 -13.79 -14.34
N ASP A 222 1.28 -12.96 -14.14
CA ASP A 222 0.53 -12.84 -12.90
C ASP A 222 1.26 -12.22 -11.71
N ASN A 223 2.07 -11.16 -11.77
CA ASN A 223 2.37 -10.43 -10.53
C ASN A 223 1.12 -9.67 -10.05
N LEU A 224 0.76 -9.77 -8.76
CA LEU A 224 -0.48 -9.18 -8.20
C LEU A 224 -0.57 -7.68 -8.52
N LEU A 225 0.58 -7.02 -8.65
CA LEU A 225 0.74 -5.58 -8.85
C LEU A 225 1.24 -5.21 -10.27
N SER A 226 1.31 -6.13 -11.23
CA SER A 226 1.75 -5.80 -12.60
C SER A 226 0.56 -5.72 -13.56
N MET A 227 0.58 -4.76 -14.50
CA MET A 227 -0.39 -4.70 -15.60
C MET A 227 0.21 -5.26 -16.91
N GLY A 228 -0.22 -6.45 -17.37
CA GLY A 228 0.07 -7.01 -18.71
C GLY A 228 -0.35 -8.49 -18.88
N LYS A 229 -0.64 -8.94 -20.12
CA LYS A 229 -1.11 -10.31 -20.49
C LYS A 229 0.00 -11.15 -21.21
N PRO A 230 -0.23 -12.46 -21.52
CA PRO A 230 0.48 -13.64 -20.98
C PRO A 230 1.42 -14.69 -21.65
N MET A 231 2.30 -15.36 -20.90
CA MET A 231 2.79 -16.73 -21.21
C MET A 231 3.51 -17.44 -20.03
N PHE A 232 2.93 -18.56 -19.53
CA PHE A 232 3.48 -19.64 -18.66
C PHE A 232 3.08 -19.70 -17.15
N ASN A 233 3.42 -20.83 -16.50
CA ASN A 233 2.68 -21.62 -15.49
C ASN A 233 2.25 -20.93 -14.16
N LYS A 234 0.96 -21.07 -13.78
CA LYS A 234 0.18 -20.20 -12.86
C LYS A 234 0.33 -20.44 -11.34
N THR A 235 0.89 -21.56 -10.90
CA THR A 235 0.86 -21.96 -9.47
C THR A 235 1.95 -21.28 -8.62
N VAL A 236 3.17 -21.15 -9.13
CA VAL A 236 4.35 -20.62 -8.41
C VAL A 236 4.18 -19.14 -8.04
N ILE A 237 3.49 -18.39 -8.88
CA ILE A 237 3.26 -16.96 -8.70
C ILE A 237 2.22 -16.68 -7.61
N TRP A 238 1.23 -17.56 -7.42
CA TRP A 238 0.23 -17.43 -6.35
C TRP A 238 0.82 -17.60 -4.95
N GLU A 239 1.85 -18.43 -4.78
CA GLU A 239 2.57 -18.58 -3.51
C GLU A 239 3.44 -17.35 -3.22
N ALA A 240 4.12 -16.79 -4.23
CA ALA A 240 4.87 -15.53 -4.10
C ALA A 240 3.98 -14.34 -3.68
N LYS A 241 2.75 -14.30 -4.18
CA LYS A 241 1.73 -13.28 -3.88
C LYS A 241 1.30 -13.28 -2.41
N LEU A 242 0.97 -14.45 -1.88
CA LEU A 242 0.59 -14.61 -0.47
C LEU A 242 1.78 -14.45 0.45
N GLU A 243 2.98 -14.86 0.02
CA GLU A 243 4.18 -14.68 0.83
C GLU A 243 4.61 -13.22 0.90
N ILE A 244 4.75 -12.50 -0.21
CA ILE A 244 5.07 -11.06 -0.20
C ILE A 244 4.03 -10.29 0.62
N PHE A 245 2.75 -10.66 0.51
CA PHE A 245 1.63 -10.13 1.29
C PHE A 245 1.75 -10.44 2.81
N ALA A 246 1.94 -11.70 3.18
CA ALA A 246 2.09 -12.13 4.58
C ALA A 246 3.36 -11.59 5.22
N PHE A 247 4.38 -11.25 4.43
CA PHE A 247 5.62 -10.66 4.91
C PHE A 247 5.51 -9.14 5.03
N PHE A 248 4.85 -8.42 4.11
CA PHE A 248 4.67 -6.97 4.26
C PHE A 248 3.97 -6.62 5.59
N TYR A 249 2.93 -7.37 5.97
CA TYR A 249 2.27 -7.22 7.27
C TYR A 249 3.18 -7.50 8.49
N LYS A 250 4.19 -8.38 8.33
CA LYS A 250 5.18 -8.70 9.38
C LYS A 250 6.33 -7.70 9.45
N GLU A 251 6.51 -6.87 8.41
CA GLU A 251 7.48 -5.78 8.34
C GLU A 251 6.84 -4.41 8.64
N GLN A 252 5.52 -4.39 8.83
CA GLN A 252 4.87 -3.35 9.63
C GLN A 252 5.00 -3.67 11.11
#